data_AF-A0A538T2N2-F1
#
_entry.id   AF-A0A538T2N2-F1
#
_cell.length_a   1.000
_cell.length_b   1.000
_cell.length_c   1.000
_cell.angle_alpha   90.00
_cell.angle_beta   90.00
_cell.angle_gamma   90.00
#
_symmetry.space_group_name_H-M   'P 1'
#
loop_
_entity.id
_entity.type
_entity.pdbx_description
1 polymer ?
#
loop_
_entity_poly.entity_id
_entity_poly.type
_entity_poly.pdbx_seq_one_letter_code
_entity_poly.pdbx_strand_id
1 'polypeptide(L)'
;MQRLIVFLLFALAAWFGWKHWPDLVRHTPGHEAVVVNATGLTMERVRLTVDGQTFVKEELPNEQKAVFPFKVANDAAFQLEWEYKEKMGEMRWRGGMVPRGPMVQRHTMQVDGDNGVVYTANVK
;
A
#
# COMPACT_ATOMS: atom_id res chain seq x y z
N MET A 1 -49.48 4.54 14.10
CA MET A 1 -48.19 3.95 14.56
C MET A 1 -47.28 3.51 13.41
N GLN A 2 -47.80 2.86 12.36
CA GLN A 2 -47.00 2.37 11.23
C GLN A 2 -46.16 3.45 10.50
N ARG A 3 -46.70 4.67 10.32
CA ARG A 3 -45.99 5.79 9.67
C ARG A 3 -44.76 6.28 10.45
N LEU A 4 -44.81 6.22 11.78
CA LEU A 4 -43.69 6.62 12.65
C LEU A 4 -42.55 5.59 12.59
N ILE A 5 -42.90 4.30 12.56
CA ILE A 5 -41.91 3.21 12.44
C ILE A 5 -41.16 3.31 11.12
N VAL A 6 -41.88 3.57 10.01
CA VAL A 6 -41.26 3.75 8.70
C VAL A 6 -40.32 4.96 8.69
N PHE A 7 -40.74 6.09 9.26
CA PHE A 7 -39.87 7.26 9.41
C PHE A 7 -38.59 6.96 10.21
N LEU A 8 -38.71 6.20 11.28
CA LEU A 8 -37.59 5.84 12.15
C LEU A 8 -36.59 4.91 11.43
N LEU A 9 -37.07 4.00 10.59
CA LEU A 9 -36.23 3.16 9.74
C LEU A 9 -35.45 3.99 8.69
N PHE A 10 -36.11 4.94 8.03
CA PHE A 10 -35.43 5.82 7.08
C PHE A 10 -34.38 6.71 7.75
N ALA A 11 -34.69 7.24 8.94
CA ALA A 11 -33.74 8.04 9.71
C ALA A 11 -32.51 7.23 10.14
N LEU A 12 -32.70 5.99 10.60
CA LEU A 12 -31.60 5.09 10.94
C LEU A 12 -30.77 4.70 9.71
N ALA A 13 -31.42 4.39 8.58
CA ALA A 13 -30.72 4.05 7.34
C ALA A 13 -29.90 5.23 6.80
N ALA A 14 -30.45 6.44 6.83
CA ALA A 14 -29.75 7.65 6.42
C ALA A 14 -28.57 7.96 7.35
N TRP A 15 -28.76 7.83 8.67
CA TRP A 15 -27.67 8.02 9.63
C TRP A 15 -26.58 6.97 9.45
N PHE A 16 -26.95 5.69 9.31
CA PHE A 16 -26.00 4.61 9.07
C PHE A 16 -25.23 4.81 7.77
N GLY A 17 -25.95 5.13 6.69
CA GLY A 17 -25.35 5.44 5.40
C GLY A 17 -24.37 6.60 5.47
N TRP A 18 -24.72 7.69 6.16
CA TRP A 18 -23.83 8.84 6.35
C TRP A 18 -22.61 8.50 7.22
N LYS A 19 -22.82 7.78 8.33
CA LYS A 19 -21.77 7.44 9.29
C LYS A 19 -20.75 6.46 8.70
N HIS A 20 -21.19 5.50 7.89
CA HIS A 20 -20.34 4.48 7.26
C HIS A 20 -19.97 4.80 5.81
N TRP A 21 -20.43 5.93 5.26
CA TRP A 21 -20.06 6.39 3.92
C TRP A 21 -18.54 6.37 3.65
N PRO A 22 -17.68 6.84 4.57
CA PRO A 22 -16.23 6.81 4.34
C PRO A 22 -15.70 5.39 4.18
N ASP A 23 -16.20 4.43 4.95
CA ASP A 23 -15.73 3.03 4.92
C ASP A 23 -16.23 2.31 3.66
N LEU A 24 -17.47 2.59 3.26
CA LEU A 24 -18.12 2.01 2.08
C LEU A 24 -17.54 2.54 0.76
N VAL A 25 -17.07 3.80 0.72
CA VAL A 25 -16.56 4.43 -0.51
C VAL A 25 -15.02 4.38 -0.61
N ARG A 26 -14.28 4.24 0.51
CA ARG A 26 -12.80 4.21 0.49
C ARG A 26 -12.20 2.83 0.17
N HIS A 27 -12.98 1.75 0.20
CA HIS A 27 -12.55 0.44 -0.29
C HIS A 27 -12.62 0.38 -1.82
N THR A 28 -11.72 1.10 -2.50
CA THR A 28 -11.47 0.78 -3.90
C THR A 28 -10.56 -0.46 -3.96
N PRO A 29 -10.97 -1.55 -4.64
CA PRO A 29 -10.07 -2.65 -4.92
C PRO A 29 -8.85 -2.10 -5.65
N GLY A 30 -7.67 -2.32 -5.08
CA GLY A 30 -6.42 -1.77 -5.58
C GLY A 30 -5.27 -2.56 -5.00
N HIS A 31 -4.21 -2.72 -5.79
CA HIS A 31 -3.01 -3.40 -5.34
C HIS A 31 -2.43 -2.68 -4.13
N GLU A 32 -1.78 -3.45 -3.26
CA GLU A 32 -1.04 -2.89 -2.14
C GLU A 32 0.42 -3.28 -2.28
N ALA A 33 1.30 -2.28 -2.21
CA ALA A 33 2.72 -2.50 -2.08
C ALA A 33 3.13 -2.25 -0.63
N VAL A 34 3.83 -3.22 -0.04
CA VAL A 34 4.32 -3.16 1.34
C VAL A 34 5.83 -3.22 1.30
N VAL A 35 6.49 -2.15 1.73
CA VAL A 35 7.95 -2.15 1.93
C VAL A 35 8.21 -2.42 3.40
N VAL A 36 8.97 -3.48 3.71
CA VAL A 36 9.35 -3.86 5.06
C VAL A 36 10.84 -3.64 5.23
N ASN A 37 11.21 -2.86 6.23
CA ASN A 37 12.61 -2.66 6.58
C ASN A 37 13.03 -3.72 7.62
N ALA A 38 13.87 -4.66 7.22
CA ALA A 38 14.49 -5.66 8.10
C ALA A 38 16.03 -5.58 8.02
N THR A 39 16.55 -4.37 7.82
CA THR A 39 17.99 -4.12 7.56
C THR A 39 18.81 -3.91 8.82
N GLY A 40 18.16 -3.67 9.96
CA GLY A 40 18.82 -3.23 11.19
C GLY A 40 19.10 -1.72 11.25
N LEU A 41 18.82 -0.96 10.18
CA LEU A 41 19.07 0.49 10.08
C LEU A 41 17.80 1.27 9.76
N THR A 42 17.84 2.60 9.91
CA THR A 42 16.73 3.45 9.47
C THR A 42 16.89 3.79 8.00
N MET A 43 15.88 3.47 7.20
CA MET A 43 15.83 3.93 5.80
C MET A 43 15.27 5.34 5.73
N GLU A 44 15.81 6.13 4.81
CA GLU A 44 15.29 7.44 4.45
C GLU A 44 14.96 7.50 2.95
N ARG A 45 14.06 8.41 2.58
CA ARG A 45 13.66 8.67 1.19
C ARG A 45 13.29 7.41 0.41
N VAL A 46 12.55 6.50 1.04
CA VAL A 46 12.10 5.26 0.42
C VAL A 46 11.13 5.60 -0.70
N ARG A 47 11.57 5.40 -1.94
CA ARG A 47 10.88 5.69 -3.19
C ARG A 47 10.46 4.39 -3.85
N LEU A 48 9.17 4.19 -4.00
CA LEU A 48 8.61 3.04 -4.72
C LEU A 48 7.91 3.53 -5.99
N THR A 49 8.39 3.08 -7.15
CA THR A 49 7.79 3.39 -8.45
C THR A 49 7.16 2.14 -9.07
N VAL A 50 5.93 2.26 -9.56
CA VAL A 50 5.19 1.21 -10.30
C VAL A 50 4.26 1.86 -11.31
N ASP A 51 4.27 1.39 -12.56
CA ASP A 51 3.44 1.93 -13.67
C ASP A 51 3.51 3.48 -13.77
N GLY A 52 4.72 4.04 -13.60
CA GLY A 52 4.97 5.49 -13.62
C GLY A 52 4.52 6.26 -12.37
N GLN A 53 3.84 5.64 -11.41
CA GLN A 53 3.47 6.25 -10.13
C GLN A 53 4.62 6.09 -9.13
N THR A 54 5.03 7.18 -8.48
CA THR A 54 6.07 7.16 -7.44
C THR A 54 5.46 7.50 -6.09
N PHE A 55 5.69 6.63 -5.12
CA PHE A 55 5.31 6.80 -3.72
C PHE A 55 6.57 7.05 -2.89
N VAL A 56 6.48 7.96 -1.92
CA VAL A 56 7.62 8.35 -1.09
C VAL A 56 7.27 8.17 0.38
N LYS A 57 8.19 7.56 1.13
CA LYS A 57 8.20 7.54 2.59
C LYS A 57 9.53 8.10 3.07
N GLU A 58 9.48 9.26 3.72
CA GLU A 58 10.68 10.00 4.13
C GLU A 58 11.56 9.22 5.12
N GLU A 59 10.95 8.52 6.07
CA GLU A 59 11.65 7.74 7.08
C GLU A 59 10.91 6.43 7.33
N LEU A 60 11.65 5.32 7.31
CA LEU A 60 11.15 3.99 7.62
C LEU A 60 12.13 3.33 8.62
N PRO A 61 11.85 3.41 9.92
CA PRO A 61 12.67 2.77 10.94
C PRO A 61 12.78 1.26 10.73
N ASN A 62 13.80 0.65 11.33
CA ASN A 62 13.95 -0.79 11.33
C ASN A 62 12.70 -1.49 11.89
N GLU A 63 12.37 -2.67 11.35
CA GLU A 63 11.19 -3.50 11.66
C GLU A 63 9.83 -2.85 11.35
N GLN A 64 9.80 -1.66 10.76
CA GLN A 64 8.58 -1.00 10.33
C GLN A 64 8.23 -1.34 8.88
N LYS A 65 6.97 -1.06 8.53
CA LYS A 65 6.44 -1.23 7.19
C LYS A 65 5.77 0.05 6.67
N ALA A 66 5.96 0.32 5.38
CA ALA A 66 5.20 1.31 4.64
C ALA A 66 4.22 0.59 3.70
N VAL A 67 2.97 1.06 3.65
CA VAL A 67 1.93 0.49 2.79
C VAL A 67 1.50 1.56 1.78
N PHE A 68 1.58 1.22 0.50
CA PHE A 68 1.24 2.08 -0.62
C PHE A 68 0.11 1.43 -1.43
N PRO A 69 -1.12 1.97 -1.40
CA PRO A 69 -2.16 1.54 -2.32
C PRO A 69 -1.86 2.09 -3.72
N PHE A 70 -2.01 1.26 -4.75
CA PHE A 70 -1.76 1.66 -6.13
C PHE A 70 -2.69 0.93 -7.12
N LYS A 71 -2.73 1.43 -8.35
CA LYS A 71 -3.44 0.80 -9.47
C LYS A 71 -2.50 0.71 -10.65
N VAL A 72 -2.68 -0.29 -11.50
CA VAL A 72 -1.91 -0.42 -12.74
C VAL A 72 -2.87 -0.50 -13.93
N ALA A 73 -2.53 0.19 -15.01
CA ALA A 73 -3.25 0.09 -16.27
C ALA A 73 -2.65 -1.00 -17.18
N ASN A 74 -1.34 -1.24 -17.04
CA ASN A 74 -0.57 -2.21 -17.82
C ASN A 74 0.19 -3.18 -16.91
N ASP A 75 0.74 -4.24 -17.50
CA ASP A 75 1.70 -5.08 -16.79
C ASP A 75 2.90 -4.23 -16.40
N ALA A 76 3.26 -4.26 -15.12
CA ALA A 76 4.28 -3.39 -14.55
C ALA A 76 5.25 -4.17 -13.66
N ALA A 77 6.37 -3.52 -13.34
CA ALA A 77 7.31 -4.00 -12.35
C ALA A 77 7.63 -2.88 -11.35
N PHE A 78 8.09 -3.25 -10.17
CA PHE A 78 8.51 -2.28 -9.16
C PHE A 78 9.94 -1.82 -9.40
N GLN A 79 10.17 -0.56 -9.06
CA GLN A 79 11.48 0.00 -8.78
C GLN A 79 11.44 0.55 -7.35
N LEU A 80 12.30 0.02 -6.48
CA LEU A 80 12.44 0.45 -5.10
C LEU A 80 13.80 1.12 -4.93
N GLU A 81 13.82 2.32 -4.40
CA GLU A 81 15.02 3.11 -4.13
C GLU A 81 14.97 3.60 -2.68
N TRP A 82 16.09 3.57 -1.97
CA TRP A 82 16.17 4.05 -0.59
C TRP A 82 17.58 4.50 -0.24
N GLU A 83 17.69 5.35 0.77
CA GLU A 83 18.95 5.73 1.40
C GLU A 83 18.93 5.24 2.85
N TYR A 84 20.08 5.17 3.50
CA TYR A 84 20.15 4.94 4.95
C TYR A 84 20.47 6.25 5.65
N LYS A 85 19.85 6.46 6.80
CA LYS A 85 20.14 7.64 7.64
C LYS A 85 21.61 7.66 8.08
N GLU A 86 22.15 6.49 8.40
CA GLU A 86 23.50 6.32 8.96
C GLU A 86 24.59 6.05 7.90
N LYS A 87 24.22 5.87 6.62
CA LYS A 87 25.18 5.56 5.54
C LYS A 87 24.87 6.36 4.29
N MET A 88 25.91 6.92 3.67
CA MET A 88 25.78 7.53 2.35
C MET A 88 25.69 6.45 1.26
N GLY A 89 24.76 6.63 0.32
CA GLY A 89 24.58 5.78 -0.84
C GLY A 89 23.10 5.50 -1.11
N GLU A 90 22.68 5.70 -2.36
CA GLU A 90 21.34 5.29 -2.81
C GLU A 90 21.38 3.80 -3.17
N MET A 91 20.52 3.02 -2.54
CA MET A 91 20.26 1.64 -2.85
C MET A 91 19.11 1.53 -3.83
N ARG A 92 19.13 0.49 -4.65
CA ARG A 92 18.13 0.28 -5.68
C ARG A 92 17.86 -1.19 -5.90
N TRP A 93 16.59 -1.51 -6.05
CA TRP A 93 16.11 -2.80 -6.51
C TRP A 93 15.06 -2.64 -7.59
N ARG A 94 15.01 -3.61 -8.51
CA ARG A 94 13.99 -3.70 -9.56
C ARG A 94 13.50 -5.13 -9.67
N GLY A 95 12.19 -5.33 -9.69
CA GLY A 95 11.61 -6.66 -9.80
C GLY A 95 10.14 -6.69 -9.38
N GLY A 96 9.61 -7.92 -9.26
CA GLY A 96 8.22 -8.16 -8.91
C GLY A 96 7.26 -7.79 -10.04
N MET A 97 6.70 -8.80 -10.71
CA MET A 97 5.70 -8.60 -11.75
C MET A 97 4.35 -8.26 -11.12
N VAL A 98 3.73 -7.18 -11.59
CA VAL A 98 2.35 -6.81 -11.31
C VAL A 98 1.55 -6.99 -12.60
N PRO A 99 0.76 -8.07 -12.73
CA PRO A 99 -0.07 -8.26 -13.92
C PRO A 99 -1.23 -7.27 -13.92
N ARG A 100 -1.59 -6.78 -15.11
CA ARG A 100 -2.84 -6.06 -15.32
C ARG A 100 -4.03 -7.00 -15.08
N GLY A 101 -5.10 -6.47 -14.51
CA GLY A 101 -6.37 -7.21 -14.44
C GLY A 101 -7.18 -6.93 -13.19
N PRO A 102 -8.31 -7.65 -13.02
CA PRO A 102 -9.21 -7.46 -11.89
C PRO A 102 -8.69 -8.05 -10.58
N MET A 103 -7.61 -8.85 -10.63
CA MET A 103 -7.05 -9.51 -9.46
C MET A 103 -6.24 -8.51 -8.63
N VAL A 104 -6.70 -8.22 -7.42
CA VAL A 104 -5.98 -7.40 -6.47
C VAL A 104 -4.97 -8.24 -5.70
N GLN A 105 -3.73 -7.78 -5.68
CA GLN A 105 -2.64 -8.46 -4.98
C GLN A 105 -1.98 -7.53 -3.96
N ARG A 106 -1.49 -8.12 -2.88
CA ARG A 106 -0.56 -7.50 -1.95
C ARG A 106 0.86 -7.96 -2.29
N HIS A 107 1.70 -7.02 -2.61
CA HIS A 107 3.10 -7.18 -2.97
C HIS A 107 3.96 -6.73 -1.80
N THR A 108 4.71 -7.65 -1.19
CA THR A 108 5.63 -7.36 -0.08
C THR A 108 7.05 -7.38 -0.60
N MET A 109 7.79 -6.30 -0.36
CA MET A 109 9.23 -6.15 -0.60
C MET A 109 9.90 -5.99 0.76
N GLN A 110 10.49 -7.06 1.26
CA GLN A 110 11.25 -7.03 2.50
C GLN A 110 12.72 -6.85 2.18
N VAL A 111 13.31 -5.78 2.69
CA VAL A 111 14.75 -5.50 2.53
C VAL A 111 15.50 -6.04 3.74
N ASP A 112 16.49 -6.90 3.53
CA ASP A 112 17.30 -7.52 4.56
C ASP A 112 18.62 -6.77 4.82
N GLY A 113 19.38 -7.21 5.84
CA GLY A 113 20.65 -6.60 6.24
C GLY A 113 21.75 -6.60 5.18
N ASP A 114 21.65 -7.46 4.16
CA ASP A 114 22.59 -7.54 3.04
C ASP A 114 22.16 -6.64 1.86
N ASN A 115 21.09 -5.86 2.04
CA ASN A 115 20.40 -5.07 1.00
C ASN A 115 19.71 -5.95 -0.06
N GLY A 116 19.53 -7.25 0.23
CA GLY A 116 18.69 -8.13 -0.54
C GLY A 116 17.23 -7.74 -0.40
N VAL A 117 16.45 -7.94 -1.47
CA VAL A 117 14.99 -7.72 -1.43
C VAL A 117 14.30 -9.05 -1.68
N VAL A 118 13.60 -9.53 -0.65
CA VAL A 118 12.71 -10.69 -0.76
C VAL A 118 11.34 -10.20 -1.19
N TYR A 119 10.92 -10.63 -2.38
CA TYR A 119 9.64 -10.27 -2.97
C TYR A 119 8.62 -11.41 -2.82
N THR A 120 7.44 -11.08 -2.29
CA THR A 120 6.30 -12.00 -2.16
C THR A 120 5.02 -11.33 -2.65
N ALA A 121 4.23 -12.03 -3.45
CA ALA A 121 2.90 -11.55 -3.87
C ALA A 121 1.82 -12.52 -3.39
N ASN A 122 0.80 -11.99 -2.72
CA ASN A 122 -0.35 -12.76 -2.24
C ASN A 122 -1.63 -12.15 -2.81
N VAL A 123 -2.59 -13.00 -3.19
CA VAL A 123 -3.93 -12.55 -3.57
C VAL A 123 -4.63 -12.01 -2.33
N LYS A 124 -5.32 -10.87 -2.48
CA LYS A 124 -6.09 -10.23 -1.41
C LYS A 124 -7.52 -10.76 -1.33
#